data_AF-A0A926ASB5-F1
#
_entry.id   AF-A0A926ASB5-F1
#
_cell.length_a   1.000
_cell.length_b   1.000
_cell.length_c   1.000
_cell.angle_alpha   90.00
_cell.angle_beta   90.00
_cell.angle_gamma   90.00
#
_symmetry.space_group_name_H-M   'P 1'
#
loop_
_entity.id
_entity.type
_entity.pdbx_description
1 polymer ?
#
loop_
_entity_poly.entity_id
_entity_poly.type
_entity_poly.pdbx_seq_one_letter_code
_entity_poly.pdbx_strand_id
1 'polypeptide(L)'
;RQFVIYDRGDQESAARKALRDIRVGDAALKPADLLSCIGRWKMNGILPERATEFIDDDRDFLAASAYRRYQQSLRAGGAVDFDDLLLLTAQLFDEFPEVLARQQAKFKHVQIDEYQDTNEMQFQIVAALVRPHRNLCVVGDDDQSIYGWRGAEVKHILGFQQQFPGAKVVRLQDNYRCTTQIIQVANQLVHHNLGRHDKVLIAHKSGVEVAVKPFPDEQLEAESVVREINYLVKELKVPPQHVAILFRTNEQPRLFESELRRVHLPYLLVGGQSFFDRKEVRDLMSYLKAIAHPADEVSLLRIINTPARGIGDASVEKLLARAVKSGRKIWDVVAEAAAEKEITAKTATAIETFRQLLDEYRHRFSAKGASLASTFETLIDVIDYESEIAKQYKEVHQQLARSGVIEECVTALRQYEQRAARPSLIEFLEETALNGNDREFGENEEFEQPAIKLMTLHSAKGLEFPRVYLVGWEEGLLPHQRSIDDDSSTAVEEERRLAYVGITRAKDHLTISHALTRLKWGKRRESHPSRFLREMHIPIEHEAT
;
A
#
# COMPACT_ATOMS: atom_id res chain seq x y z
N ARG A 1 -20.92 25.31 -11.61
CA ARG A 1 -20.77 23.92 -12.12
C ARG A 1 -19.67 23.28 -11.29
N GLN A 2 -19.95 22.14 -10.66
CA GLN A 2 -18.97 21.38 -9.87
C GLN A 2 -18.30 20.36 -10.80
N PHE A 3 -16.98 20.19 -10.68
CA PHE A 3 -16.24 19.09 -11.30
C PHE A 3 -16.06 17.95 -10.31
N VAL A 4 -15.87 16.74 -10.80
CA VAL A 4 -15.58 15.55 -9.97
C VAL A 4 -14.09 15.24 -10.02
N ILE A 5 -13.52 14.77 -8.91
CA ILE A 5 -12.13 14.31 -8.85
C ILE A 5 -12.12 12.79 -8.98
N TYR A 6 -11.44 12.27 -10.00
CA TYR A 6 -11.33 10.83 -10.24
C TYR A 6 -10.27 10.19 -9.36
N ASP A 7 -10.67 9.10 -8.69
CA ASP A 7 -9.76 8.24 -7.94
C ASP A 7 -8.96 7.30 -8.87
N ARG A 8 -8.11 6.44 -8.30
CA ARG A 8 -7.28 5.53 -9.11
C ARG A 8 -8.12 4.54 -9.94
N GLY A 9 -9.23 4.05 -9.40
CA GLY A 9 -10.11 3.10 -10.10
C GLY A 9 -10.85 3.75 -11.28
N ASP A 10 -11.30 5.00 -11.09
CA ASP A 10 -11.90 5.82 -12.13
C ASP A 10 -10.89 6.12 -13.25
N GLN A 11 -9.67 6.53 -12.86
CA GLN A 11 -8.58 6.78 -13.79
C GLN A 11 -8.22 5.54 -14.61
N GLU A 12 -8.13 4.36 -13.99
CA GLU A 12 -7.85 3.11 -14.70
C GLU A 12 -8.96 2.73 -15.69
N SER A 13 -10.21 2.98 -15.32
CA SER A 13 -11.36 2.77 -16.19
C SER A 13 -11.34 3.70 -17.41
N ALA A 14 -11.01 4.98 -17.20
CA ALA A 14 -10.85 5.96 -18.27
C ALA A 14 -9.64 5.64 -19.17
N ALA A 15 -8.50 5.26 -18.60
CA ALA A 15 -7.30 4.84 -19.32
C ALA A 15 -7.57 3.60 -20.20
N ARG A 16 -8.27 2.60 -19.65
CA ARG A 16 -8.68 1.40 -20.39
C ARG A 16 -9.58 1.74 -21.58
N LYS A 17 -10.48 2.71 -21.43
CA LYS A 17 -11.32 3.20 -22.54
C LYS A 17 -10.45 3.90 -23.60
N ALA A 18 -9.55 4.79 -23.19
CA ALA A 18 -8.66 5.50 -24.10
C ALA A 18 -7.80 4.57 -24.96
N LEU A 19 -7.23 3.50 -24.36
CA LEU A 19 -6.45 2.49 -25.08
C LEU A 19 -7.28 1.71 -26.12
N ARG A 20 -8.52 1.34 -25.76
CA ARG A 20 -9.44 0.68 -26.70
C ARG A 20 -9.79 1.55 -27.89
N ASP A 21 -10.01 2.85 -27.67
CA ASP A 21 -10.38 3.80 -28.72
C ASP A 21 -9.27 3.97 -29.77
N ILE A 22 -8.00 3.83 -29.36
CA ILE A 22 -6.84 3.85 -30.27
C ILE A 22 -6.43 2.45 -30.76
N ARG A 23 -7.20 1.41 -30.44
CA ARG A 23 -6.98 0.01 -30.83
C ARG A 23 -5.63 -0.56 -30.36
N VAL A 24 -5.12 -0.09 -29.22
CA VAL A 24 -3.94 -0.68 -28.58
C VAL A 24 -4.37 -1.87 -27.75
N GLY A 25 -3.75 -3.02 -27.99
CA GLY A 25 -4.00 -4.24 -27.22
C GLY A 25 -3.35 -4.18 -25.84
N ASP A 26 -3.94 -4.87 -24.86
CA ASP A 26 -3.47 -4.89 -23.46
C ASP A 26 -2.02 -5.38 -23.30
N ALA A 27 -1.50 -6.15 -24.27
CA ALA A 27 -0.12 -6.64 -24.28
C ALA A 27 0.91 -5.55 -24.63
N ALA A 28 0.52 -4.49 -25.34
CA ALA A 28 1.41 -3.43 -25.79
C ALA A 28 1.55 -2.29 -24.77
N LEU A 29 0.45 -1.91 -24.12
CA LEU A 29 0.44 -0.89 -23.08
C LEU A 29 -0.75 -1.11 -22.14
N LYS A 30 -0.48 -1.25 -20.84
CA LYS A 30 -1.56 -1.43 -19.84
C LYS A 30 -2.10 -0.09 -19.36
N PRO A 31 -3.34 -0.04 -18.82
CA PRO A 31 -3.89 1.18 -18.24
C PRO A 31 -3.00 1.81 -17.16
N ALA A 32 -2.40 0.99 -16.29
CA ALA A 32 -1.51 1.48 -15.24
C ALA A 32 -0.23 2.11 -15.80
N ASP A 33 0.35 1.52 -16.85
CA ASP A 33 1.52 2.07 -17.55
C ASP A 33 1.17 3.39 -18.24
N LEU A 34 0.02 3.44 -18.92
CA LEU A 34 -0.50 4.66 -19.53
C LEU A 34 -0.65 5.77 -18.48
N LEU A 35 -1.27 5.49 -17.33
CA LEU A 35 -1.43 6.46 -16.26
C LEU A 35 -0.08 6.90 -15.68
N SER A 36 0.93 6.02 -15.64
CA SER A 36 2.28 6.37 -15.23
C SER A 36 2.92 7.38 -16.20
N CYS A 37 2.84 7.13 -17.51
CA CYS A 37 3.31 8.07 -18.54
C CYS A 37 2.56 9.41 -18.48
N ILE A 38 1.23 9.38 -18.37
CA ILE A 38 0.39 10.58 -18.23
C ILE A 38 0.76 11.37 -16.99
N GLY A 39 0.88 10.71 -15.83
CA GLY A 39 1.28 11.36 -14.58
C GLY A 39 2.64 12.04 -14.72
N ARG A 40 3.64 11.32 -15.28
CA ARG A 40 4.98 11.90 -15.58
C ARG A 40 4.87 13.16 -16.43
N TRP A 41 4.07 13.13 -17.50
CA TRP A 41 3.87 14.30 -18.37
C TRP A 41 3.16 15.45 -17.65
N LYS A 42 2.05 15.18 -16.94
CA LYS A 42 1.31 16.20 -16.20
C LYS A 42 2.17 16.88 -15.13
N MET A 43 2.96 16.10 -14.38
CA MET A 43 3.87 16.61 -13.35
C MET A 43 5.00 17.49 -13.92
N ASN A 44 5.29 17.38 -15.22
CA ASN A 44 6.25 18.21 -15.96
C ASN A 44 5.58 19.31 -16.81
N GLY A 45 4.27 19.52 -16.67
CA GLY A 45 3.55 20.56 -17.44
C GLY A 45 3.29 20.22 -18.90
N ILE A 46 3.44 18.95 -19.28
CA ILE A 46 3.29 18.50 -20.67
C ILE A 46 1.81 18.23 -20.95
N LEU A 47 1.25 19.06 -21.84
CA LEU A 47 -0.12 18.94 -22.32
C LEU A 47 -0.27 17.80 -23.34
N PRO A 48 -1.48 17.22 -23.50
CA PRO A 48 -1.73 16.12 -24.44
C PRO A 48 -1.33 16.39 -25.89
N GLU A 49 -1.39 17.66 -26.31
CA GLU A 49 -1.04 18.10 -27.66
C GLU A 49 0.48 18.06 -27.90
N ARG A 50 1.27 18.22 -26.84
CA ARG A 50 2.74 18.28 -26.89
C ARG A 50 3.42 16.99 -26.46
N ALA A 51 2.70 16.03 -25.89
CA ALA A 51 3.27 14.77 -25.40
C ALA A 51 4.10 14.01 -26.46
N THR A 52 3.79 14.18 -27.75
CA THR A 52 4.57 13.58 -28.84
C THR A 52 5.98 14.16 -29.02
N GLU A 53 6.27 15.32 -28.44
CA GLU A 53 7.60 15.93 -28.41
C GLU A 53 8.52 15.31 -27.34
N PHE A 54 7.94 14.57 -26.38
CA PHE A 54 8.61 14.05 -25.17
C PHE A 54 8.51 12.52 -25.09
N ILE A 55 8.77 11.85 -26.22
CA ILE A 55 8.73 10.39 -26.35
C ILE A 55 10.15 9.85 -26.22
N ASP A 56 10.36 8.92 -25.28
CA ASP A 56 11.65 8.25 -25.11
C ASP A 56 11.67 6.86 -25.78
N ASP A 57 10.53 6.17 -25.84
CA ASP A 57 10.40 4.80 -26.37
C ASP A 57 9.08 4.55 -27.14
N ASP A 58 8.94 3.36 -27.72
CA ASP A 58 7.72 2.96 -28.45
C ASP A 58 6.47 2.96 -27.55
N ARG A 59 6.66 2.74 -26.25
CA ARG A 59 5.58 2.73 -25.25
C ARG A 59 5.03 4.14 -25.04
N ASP A 60 5.92 5.14 -24.94
CA ASP A 60 5.58 6.55 -24.85
C ASP A 60 4.84 7.04 -26.10
N PHE A 61 5.21 6.55 -27.28
CA PHE A 61 4.50 6.89 -28.52
C PHE A 61 3.02 6.47 -28.48
N LEU A 62 2.75 5.24 -28.04
CA LEU A 62 1.37 4.75 -27.84
C LEU A 62 0.66 5.54 -26.74
N ALA A 63 1.36 5.82 -25.63
CA ALA A 63 0.80 6.57 -24.52
C ALA A 63 0.43 8.01 -24.90
N ALA A 64 1.21 8.70 -25.73
CA ALA A 64 0.94 10.07 -26.15
C ALA A 64 -0.35 10.16 -26.97
N SER A 65 -0.60 9.15 -27.82
CA SER A 65 -1.84 9.03 -28.59
C SER A 65 -3.05 8.77 -27.69
N ALA A 66 -2.89 7.93 -26.65
CA ALA A 66 -3.93 7.64 -25.68
C ALA A 66 -4.21 8.81 -24.72
N TYR A 67 -3.19 9.61 -24.38
CA TYR A 67 -3.31 10.73 -23.45
C TYR A 67 -4.35 11.75 -23.93
N ARG A 68 -4.38 12.09 -25.22
CA ARG A 68 -5.43 12.96 -25.79
C ARG A 68 -6.83 12.39 -25.58
N ARG A 69 -7.02 11.09 -25.79
CA ARG A 69 -8.33 10.43 -25.60
C ARG A 69 -8.73 10.37 -24.13
N TYR A 70 -7.77 10.08 -23.26
CA TYR A 70 -7.95 10.10 -21.83
C TYR A 70 -8.43 11.47 -21.35
N GLN A 71 -7.72 12.55 -21.70
CA GLN A 71 -8.08 13.90 -21.26
C GLN A 71 -9.41 14.38 -21.85
N GLN A 72 -9.73 14.00 -23.09
CA GLN A 72 -11.06 14.24 -23.68
C GLN A 72 -12.17 13.54 -22.90
N SER A 73 -11.94 12.30 -22.45
CA SER A 73 -12.92 11.55 -21.66
C SER A 73 -13.17 12.18 -20.29
N LEU A 74 -12.12 12.65 -19.61
CA LEU A 74 -12.24 13.37 -18.34
C LEU A 74 -13.05 14.67 -18.53
N ARG A 75 -12.68 15.49 -19.52
CA ARG A 75 -13.40 16.74 -19.85
C ARG A 75 -14.87 16.50 -20.20
N ALA A 76 -15.18 15.48 -20.99
CA ALA A 76 -16.56 15.13 -21.35
C ALA A 76 -17.38 14.68 -20.13
N GLY A 77 -16.74 14.03 -19.15
CA GLY A 77 -17.35 13.66 -17.87
C GLY A 77 -17.47 14.80 -16.86
N GLY A 78 -16.93 15.99 -17.16
CA GLY A 78 -16.83 17.07 -16.18
C GLY A 78 -15.91 16.72 -15.01
N ALA A 79 -14.88 15.92 -15.26
CA ALA A 79 -13.97 15.38 -14.25
C ALA A 79 -12.53 15.84 -14.47
N VAL A 80 -11.75 15.79 -13.40
CA VAL A 80 -10.29 16.00 -13.35
C VAL A 80 -9.66 14.90 -12.51
N ASP A 81 -8.40 14.55 -12.76
CA ASP A 81 -7.63 13.71 -11.84
C ASP A 81 -6.78 14.55 -10.88
N PHE A 82 -5.99 13.89 -10.02
CA PHE A 82 -5.16 14.58 -9.03
C PHE A 82 -4.08 15.45 -9.67
N ASP A 83 -3.46 14.99 -10.76
CA ASP A 83 -2.39 15.74 -11.43
C ASP A 83 -2.96 16.94 -12.21
N ASP A 84 -4.18 16.82 -12.74
CA ASP A 84 -4.92 17.92 -13.36
C ASP A 84 -5.14 19.09 -12.41
N LEU A 85 -5.28 18.85 -11.10
CA LEU A 85 -5.44 19.93 -10.12
C LEU A 85 -4.25 20.89 -10.16
N LEU A 86 -3.05 20.37 -10.36
CA LEU A 86 -1.83 21.18 -10.49
C LEU A 86 -1.70 21.75 -11.90
N LEU A 87 -1.80 20.87 -12.92
CA LEU A 87 -1.63 21.26 -14.31
C LEU A 87 -2.59 22.36 -14.75
N LEU A 88 -3.89 22.20 -14.46
CA LEU A 88 -4.92 23.18 -14.82
C LEU A 88 -4.80 24.46 -13.99
N THR A 89 -4.30 24.40 -12.76
CA THR A 89 -4.04 25.61 -11.96
C THR A 89 -2.90 26.43 -12.56
N ALA A 90 -1.82 25.79 -12.98
CA ALA A 90 -0.74 26.48 -13.67
C ALA A 90 -1.21 27.07 -15.01
N GLN A 91 -1.99 26.31 -15.79
CA GLN A 91 -2.58 26.79 -17.04
C GLN A 91 -3.52 27.98 -16.80
N LEU A 92 -4.34 27.95 -15.74
CA LEU A 92 -5.21 29.06 -15.35
C LEU A 92 -4.42 30.32 -15.02
N PHE A 93 -3.27 30.20 -14.36
CA PHE A 93 -2.41 31.34 -14.04
C PHE A 93 -1.71 31.93 -15.27
N ASP A 94 -1.38 31.10 -16.26
CA ASP A 94 -0.78 31.55 -17.52
C ASP A 94 -1.82 32.22 -18.45
N GLU A 95 -2.99 31.60 -18.60
CA GLU A 95 -4.03 32.09 -19.51
C GLU A 95 -4.83 33.28 -18.96
N PHE A 96 -4.96 33.41 -17.64
CA PHE A 96 -5.79 34.44 -16.99
C PHE A 96 -5.01 35.23 -15.92
N PRO A 97 -4.16 36.21 -16.33
CA PRO A 97 -3.31 36.97 -15.42
C PRO A 97 -4.06 37.70 -14.29
N GLU A 98 -5.33 38.09 -14.51
CA GLU A 98 -6.17 38.72 -13.50
C GLU A 98 -6.57 37.78 -12.37
N VAL A 99 -6.66 36.47 -12.64
CA VAL A 99 -6.88 35.45 -11.61
C VAL A 99 -5.62 35.28 -10.79
N LEU A 100 -4.46 35.18 -11.43
CA LEU A 100 -3.16 35.12 -10.76
C LEU A 100 -2.95 36.36 -9.88
N ALA A 101 -3.16 37.57 -10.40
CA ALA A 101 -3.01 38.82 -9.64
C ALA A 101 -3.87 38.85 -8.37
N ARG A 102 -5.08 38.29 -8.43
CA ARG A 102 -5.97 38.17 -7.28
C ARG A 102 -5.41 37.22 -6.21
N GLN A 103 -4.82 36.10 -6.63
CA GLN A 103 -4.17 35.16 -5.71
C GLN A 103 -2.88 35.76 -5.12
N GLN A 104 -2.06 36.42 -5.94
CA GLN A 104 -0.85 37.14 -5.49
C GLN A 104 -1.17 38.21 -4.44
N ALA A 105 -2.27 38.96 -4.63
CA ALA A 105 -2.72 39.95 -3.65
C ALA A 105 -3.19 39.33 -2.32
N LYS A 106 -3.73 38.11 -2.37
CA LYS A 106 -4.19 37.34 -1.21
C LYS A 106 -3.03 36.71 -0.45
N PHE A 107 -2.10 36.06 -1.14
CA PHE A 107 -1.01 35.28 -0.55
C PHE A 107 0.30 36.08 -0.45
N LYS A 108 0.31 37.10 0.41
CA LYS A 108 1.46 38.00 0.58
C LYS A 108 2.70 37.35 1.18
N HIS A 109 2.53 36.27 1.93
CA HIS A 109 3.61 35.48 2.55
C HIS A 109 3.29 34.01 2.34
N VAL A 110 4.17 33.29 1.67
CA VAL A 110 4.00 31.87 1.37
C VAL A 110 5.02 31.08 2.17
N GLN A 111 4.55 30.01 2.81
CA GLN A 111 5.39 29.07 3.56
C GLN A 111 5.15 27.67 3.00
N ILE A 112 6.22 26.94 2.73
CA ILE A 112 6.15 25.58 2.20
C ILE A 112 7.03 24.70 3.08
N ASP A 113 6.44 23.64 3.60
CA ASP A 113 7.16 22.57 4.29
C ASP A 113 7.42 21.41 3.32
N GLU A 114 8.34 20.51 3.66
CA GLU A 114 8.74 19.36 2.84
C GLU A 114 9.11 19.73 1.38
N TYR A 115 9.76 20.88 1.19
CA TYR A 115 10.03 21.46 -0.13
C TYR A 115 10.90 20.57 -1.04
N GLN A 116 11.67 19.64 -0.48
CA GLN A 116 12.45 18.67 -1.23
C GLN A 116 11.58 17.69 -2.05
N ASP A 117 10.32 17.48 -1.66
CA ASP A 117 9.40 16.57 -2.35
C ASP A 117 8.54 17.28 -3.41
N THR A 118 8.91 18.50 -3.80
CA THR A 118 8.13 19.27 -4.78
C THR A 118 8.42 18.81 -6.20
N ASN A 119 7.36 18.66 -7.00
CA ASN A 119 7.46 18.45 -8.44
C ASN A 119 7.49 19.77 -9.22
N GLU A 120 7.80 19.70 -10.53
CA GLU A 120 7.95 20.87 -11.39
C GLU A 120 6.67 21.73 -11.44
N MET A 121 5.49 21.13 -11.51
CA MET A 121 4.22 21.89 -11.49
C MET A 121 4.01 22.67 -10.18
N GLN A 122 4.27 22.05 -9.04
CA GLN A 122 4.17 22.71 -7.74
C GLN A 122 5.15 23.88 -7.65
N PHE A 123 6.38 23.68 -8.12
CA PHE A 123 7.39 24.74 -8.22
C PHE A 123 6.89 25.90 -9.09
N GLN A 124 6.39 25.64 -10.30
CA GLN A 124 5.90 26.67 -11.21
C GLN A 124 4.74 27.49 -10.63
N ILE A 125 3.77 26.82 -9.99
CA ILE A 125 2.63 27.47 -9.33
C ILE A 125 3.13 28.40 -8.22
N VAL A 126 4.02 27.92 -7.36
CA VAL A 126 4.57 28.71 -6.26
C VAL A 126 5.39 29.89 -6.78
N ALA A 127 6.26 29.66 -7.77
CA ALA A 127 7.08 30.69 -8.38
C ALA A 127 6.22 31.80 -9.00
N ALA A 128 5.12 31.44 -9.67
CA ALA A 128 4.15 32.40 -10.21
C ALA A 128 3.45 33.20 -9.10
N LEU A 129 3.02 32.53 -8.01
CA LEU A 129 2.35 33.18 -6.89
C LEU A 129 3.23 34.18 -6.15
N VAL A 130 4.52 33.88 -5.94
CA VAL A 130 5.38 34.76 -5.15
C VAL A 130 6.11 35.80 -5.99
N ARG A 131 6.06 35.72 -7.32
CA ARG A 131 6.83 36.57 -8.25
C ARG A 131 6.81 38.08 -7.91
N PRO A 132 5.68 38.71 -7.53
CA PRO A 132 5.65 40.16 -7.30
C PRO A 132 6.36 40.62 -6.02
N HIS A 133 6.39 39.78 -4.97
CA HIS A 133 6.86 40.18 -3.63
C HIS A 133 8.02 39.34 -3.11
N ARG A 134 8.22 38.12 -3.63
CA ARG A 134 9.30 37.18 -3.27
C ARG A 134 9.33 36.79 -1.79
N ASN A 135 8.21 36.97 -1.08
CA ASN A 135 8.04 36.54 0.31
C ASN A 135 7.71 35.04 0.35
N LEU A 136 8.75 34.23 0.17
CA LEU A 136 8.68 32.78 0.23
C LEU A 136 9.62 32.28 1.32
N CYS A 137 9.11 31.47 2.23
CA CYS A 137 9.89 30.68 3.17
C CYS A 137 9.69 29.21 2.84
N VAL A 138 10.77 28.49 2.53
CA VAL A 138 10.70 27.05 2.32
C VAL A 138 11.49 26.35 3.40
N VAL A 139 10.97 25.22 3.88
CA VAL A 139 11.62 24.31 4.81
C VAL A 139 11.67 22.95 4.13
N GLY A 140 12.81 22.28 4.27
CA GLY A 140 12.99 20.96 3.70
C GLY A 140 14.36 20.38 3.99
N ASP A 141 14.49 19.09 3.73
CA ASP A 141 15.70 18.32 3.93
C ASP A 141 15.93 17.44 2.70
N ASP A 142 16.94 17.77 1.89
CA ASP A 142 17.34 17.03 0.69
C ASP A 142 17.70 15.55 0.95
N ASP A 143 18.11 15.21 2.18
CA ASP A 143 18.36 13.84 2.61
C ASP A 143 17.08 13.05 2.91
N GLN A 144 15.93 13.74 2.97
CA GLN A 144 14.59 13.16 3.22
C GLN A 144 13.68 13.23 1.98
N SER A 145 14.23 13.44 0.79
CA SER A 145 13.44 13.34 -0.45
C SER A 145 13.29 11.89 -0.88
N ILE A 146 12.07 11.35 -0.75
CA ILE A 146 11.78 9.91 -0.95
C ILE A 146 10.54 9.68 -1.84
N TYR A 147 10.03 10.72 -2.48
CA TYR A 147 8.90 10.64 -3.41
C TYR A 147 9.34 10.90 -4.86
N GLY A 148 10.57 10.55 -5.24
CA GLY A 148 11.07 10.70 -6.60
C GLY A 148 10.22 9.92 -7.61
N TRP A 149 9.73 8.74 -7.21
CA TRP A 149 8.74 7.96 -7.97
C TRP A 149 7.38 8.65 -8.17
N ARG A 150 7.06 9.70 -7.40
CA ARG A 150 5.91 10.62 -7.60
C ARG A 150 6.32 11.95 -8.25
N GLY A 151 7.47 11.99 -8.93
CA GLY A 151 7.95 13.17 -9.64
C GLY A 151 8.53 14.28 -8.76
N ALA A 152 8.82 14.00 -7.48
CA ALA A 152 9.56 14.95 -6.65
C ALA A 152 10.97 15.19 -7.20
N GLU A 153 11.42 16.43 -7.22
CA GLU A 153 12.74 16.78 -7.73
C GLU A 153 13.57 17.54 -6.69
N VAL A 154 14.53 16.83 -6.08
CA VAL A 154 15.53 17.38 -5.15
C VAL A 154 16.26 18.61 -5.69
N LYS A 155 16.37 18.74 -7.02
CA LYS A 155 16.98 19.91 -7.67
C LYS A 155 16.32 21.23 -7.23
N HIS A 156 15.04 21.23 -6.85
CA HIS A 156 14.34 22.45 -6.42
C HIS A 156 14.90 23.00 -5.11
N ILE A 157 15.11 22.14 -4.11
CA ILE A 157 15.68 22.58 -2.83
C ILE A 157 17.17 22.92 -2.97
N LEU A 158 17.93 22.10 -3.70
CA LEU A 158 19.36 22.34 -3.95
C LEU A 158 19.61 23.62 -4.76
N GLY A 159 18.69 23.91 -5.68
CA GLY A 159 18.70 25.03 -6.61
C GLY A 159 18.06 26.31 -6.08
N PHE A 160 17.60 26.33 -4.82
CA PHE A 160 16.71 27.39 -4.32
C PHE A 160 17.36 28.78 -4.38
N GLN A 161 18.66 28.90 -4.06
CA GLN A 161 19.35 30.19 -4.10
C GLN A 161 19.55 30.71 -5.54
N GLN A 162 19.70 29.81 -6.52
CA GLN A 162 19.77 30.16 -7.94
C GLN A 162 18.40 30.61 -8.46
N GLN A 163 17.32 29.93 -8.04
CA GLN A 163 15.95 30.24 -8.41
C GLN A 163 15.44 31.53 -7.75
N PHE A 164 15.82 31.79 -6.50
CA PHE A 164 15.46 32.98 -5.74
C PHE A 164 16.71 33.74 -5.25
N PRO A 165 17.38 34.51 -6.14
CA PRO A 165 18.56 35.30 -5.77
C PRO A 165 18.28 36.24 -4.60
N GLY A 166 19.14 36.20 -3.58
CA GLY A 166 19.00 36.95 -2.33
C GLY A 166 18.31 36.19 -1.20
N ALA A 167 17.94 34.92 -1.40
CA ALA A 167 17.40 34.07 -0.34
C ALA A 167 18.39 33.88 0.82
N LYS A 168 17.91 34.10 2.03
CA LYS A 168 18.65 33.81 3.26
C LYS A 168 18.55 32.31 3.56
N VAL A 169 19.70 31.64 3.68
CA VAL A 169 19.78 30.23 4.07
C VAL A 169 20.07 30.14 5.57
N VAL A 170 19.26 29.36 6.27
CA VAL A 170 19.46 29.02 7.68
C VAL A 170 19.56 27.50 7.78
N ARG A 171 20.63 27.00 8.39
CA ARG A 171 20.84 25.55 8.58
C ARG A 171 20.56 25.20 10.04
N LEU A 172 19.62 24.29 10.26
CA LEU A 172 19.32 23.74 11.58
C LEU A 172 20.06 22.40 11.72
N GLN A 173 21.23 22.43 12.35
CA GLN A 173 22.08 21.25 12.47
C GLN A 173 21.84 20.48 13.77
N ASP A 174 21.23 21.12 14.75
CA ASP A 174 20.93 20.50 16.04
C ASP A 174 19.74 19.54 15.91
N ASN A 175 20.00 18.26 16.18
CA ASN A 175 18.99 17.23 16.26
C ASN A 175 18.58 17.00 17.73
N TYR A 176 17.31 17.30 18.02
CA TYR A 176 16.71 17.14 19.34
C TYR A 176 15.89 15.85 19.49
N ARG A 177 15.72 15.09 18.39
CA ARG A 177 14.91 13.88 18.33
C ARG A 177 15.71 12.66 18.78
N CYS A 178 16.78 12.38 18.04
CA CYS A 178 17.54 11.15 18.05
C CYS A 178 18.74 11.23 19.01
N THR A 179 19.23 10.06 19.43
CA THR A 179 20.48 9.94 20.17
C THR A 179 21.71 10.13 19.27
N THR A 180 22.87 10.40 19.88
CA THR A 180 24.17 10.51 19.21
C THR A 180 24.47 9.27 18.37
N GLN A 181 24.23 8.07 18.90
CA GLN A 181 24.48 6.80 18.22
C GLN A 181 23.65 6.66 16.94
N ILE A 182 22.35 6.99 17.01
CA ILE A 182 21.44 6.94 15.85
C ILE A 182 21.87 7.98 14.80
N ILE A 183 22.22 9.20 15.22
CA ILE A 183 22.62 10.28 14.30
C ILE A 183 23.98 10.02 13.65
N GLN A 184 24.93 9.41 14.35
CA GLN A 184 26.21 9.01 13.76
C GLN A 184 26.00 8.03 12.61
N VAL A 185 25.19 6.99 12.84
CA VAL A 185 24.81 6.00 11.82
C VAL A 185 24.09 6.67 10.64
N ALA A 186 23.13 7.56 10.91
CA ALA A 186 22.40 8.28 9.86
C ALA A 186 23.32 9.18 9.01
N ASN A 187 24.20 9.96 9.65
CA ASN A 187 25.16 10.83 8.97
C ASN A 187 26.14 10.03 8.11
N GLN A 188 26.63 8.88 8.59
CA GLN A 188 27.54 8.02 7.84
C GLN A 188 26.87 7.40 6.61
N LEU A 189 25.63 6.94 6.75
CA LEU A 189 24.87 6.41 5.63
C LEU A 189 24.73 7.47 4.54
N VAL A 190 24.15 8.62 4.87
CA VAL A 190 23.79 9.62 3.85
C VAL A 190 24.99 10.32 3.22
N HIS A 191 26.17 10.25 3.84
CA HIS A 191 27.42 10.75 3.26
C HIS A 191 27.79 10.07 1.92
N HIS A 192 27.27 8.88 1.66
CA HIS A 192 27.48 8.15 0.41
C HIS A 192 26.62 8.66 -0.76
N ASN A 193 25.65 9.56 -0.54
CA ASN A 193 24.90 10.20 -1.62
C ASN A 193 25.70 11.36 -2.24
N LEU A 194 25.75 11.38 -3.57
CA LEU A 194 26.28 12.51 -4.34
C LEU A 194 25.19 13.59 -4.51
N GLY A 195 25.59 14.85 -4.71
CA GLY A 195 24.64 15.92 -4.99
C GLY A 195 23.69 16.26 -3.84
N ARG A 196 24.22 16.40 -2.61
CA ARG A 196 23.49 16.88 -1.42
C ARG A 196 24.09 18.19 -0.89
N HIS A 197 23.35 18.90 -0.06
CA HIS A 197 23.91 19.99 0.73
C HIS A 197 24.89 19.44 1.77
N ASP A 198 26.06 20.08 1.88
CA ASP A 198 27.02 19.75 2.93
C ASP A 198 26.46 20.15 4.30
N LYS A 199 25.98 19.16 5.03
CA LYS A 199 25.47 19.29 6.40
C LYS A 199 25.71 18.01 7.19
N VAL A 200 25.95 18.22 8.48
CA VAL A 200 26.09 17.18 9.49
C VAL A 200 25.12 17.52 10.62
N LEU A 201 24.31 16.55 11.01
CA LEU A 201 23.42 16.68 12.17
C LEU A 201 24.18 16.38 13.46
N ILE A 202 23.89 17.16 14.50
CA ILE A 202 24.52 17.08 15.82
C ILE A 202 23.45 16.74 16.85
N ALA A 203 23.53 15.56 17.45
CA ALA A 203 22.59 15.14 18.48
C ALA A 203 22.91 15.77 19.84
N HIS A 204 21.86 16.12 20.60
CA HIS A 204 21.98 16.63 21.98
C HIS A 204 21.58 15.61 23.06
N LYS A 205 21.33 14.37 22.65
CA LYS A 205 20.98 13.25 23.53
C LYS A 205 21.94 12.09 23.29
N SER A 206 22.36 11.40 24.35
CA SER A 206 23.11 10.15 24.23
C SER A 206 22.22 8.98 24.61
N GLY A 207 22.44 7.83 23.99
CA GLY A 207 21.65 6.62 24.24
C GLY A 207 22.49 5.37 24.13
N VAL A 208 21.81 4.27 23.81
CA VAL A 208 22.45 2.97 23.56
C VAL A 208 22.87 2.84 22.09
N GLU A 209 23.78 1.91 21.83
CA GLU A 209 24.22 1.58 20.47
C GLU A 209 23.07 1.02 19.63
N VAL A 210 23.14 1.25 18.32
CA VAL A 210 22.22 0.68 17.33
C VAL A 210 22.50 -0.82 17.24
N ALA A 211 21.47 -1.65 17.44
CA ALA A 211 21.62 -3.10 17.35
C ALA A 211 21.37 -3.58 15.91
N VAL A 212 22.24 -4.45 15.39
CA VAL A 212 22.07 -5.09 14.08
C VAL A 212 22.05 -6.61 14.28
N LYS A 213 20.91 -7.24 13.99
CA LYS A 213 20.64 -8.65 14.29
C LYS A 213 20.46 -9.49 13.02
N PRO A 214 21.34 -10.46 12.73
CA PRO A 214 21.09 -11.47 11.69
C PRO A 214 20.11 -12.54 12.20
N PHE A 215 19.31 -13.09 11.29
CA PHE A 215 18.45 -14.24 11.54
C PHE A 215 18.58 -15.29 10.43
N PRO A 216 18.44 -16.60 10.72
CA PRO A 216 18.53 -17.63 9.69
C PRO A 216 17.44 -17.52 8.62
N ASP A 217 16.22 -17.17 9.01
CA ASP A 217 15.10 -16.95 8.11
C ASP A 217 14.12 -15.87 8.63
N GLU A 218 13.19 -15.47 7.77
CA GLU A 218 12.19 -14.44 8.05
C GLU A 218 11.18 -14.81 9.15
N GLN A 219 10.95 -16.11 9.39
CA GLN A 219 10.10 -16.56 10.50
C GLN A 219 10.80 -16.30 11.83
N LEU A 220 12.09 -16.68 11.94
CA LEU A 220 12.89 -16.43 13.14
C LEU A 220 13.16 -14.94 13.37
N GLU A 221 13.27 -14.13 12.32
CA GLU A 221 13.31 -12.68 12.41
C GLU A 221 12.03 -12.15 13.09
N ALA A 222 10.86 -12.51 12.57
CA ALA A 222 9.57 -12.06 13.11
C ALA A 222 9.35 -12.52 14.55
N GLU A 223 9.58 -13.80 14.83
CA GLU A 223 9.46 -14.38 16.19
C GLU A 223 10.36 -13.67 17.20
N SER A 224 11.62 -13.40 16.82
CA SER A 224 12.59 -12.80 17.72
C SER A 224 12.31 -11.33 17.99
N VAL A 225 11.98 -10.56 16.95
CA VAL A 225 11.59 -9.14 17.07
C VAL A 225 10.33 -9.03 17.93
N VAL A 226 9.29 -9.83 17.66
CA VAL A 226 8.05 -9.79 18.44
C VAL A 226 8.25 -10.28 19.87
N ARG A 227 9.09 -11.29 20.11
CA ARG A 227 9.45 -11.74 21.46
C ARG A 227 10.10 -10.62 22.27
N GLU A 228 11.01 -9.86 21.68
CA GLU A 228 11.65 -8.71 22.31
C GLU A 228 10.62 -7.61 22.63
N ILE A 229 9.76 -7.26 21.67
CA ILE A 229 8.69 -6.28 21.86
C ILE A 229 7.72 -6.74 22.97
N ASN A 230 7.36 -8.02 23.00
CA ASN A 230 6.49 -8.59 24.03
C ASN A 230 7.11 -8.49 25.42
N TYR A 231 8.41 -8.75 25.55
CA TYR A 231 9.12 -8.52 26.81
C TYR A 231 9.10 -7.03 27.21
N LEU A 232 9.38 -6.13 26.27
CA LEU A 232 9.36 -4.68 26.51
C LEU A 232 7.99 -4.19 26.97
N VAL A 233 6.92 -4.63 26.33
CA VAL A 233 5.55 -4.19 26.64
C VAL A 233 5.03 -4.83 27.93
N LYS A 234 5.19 -6.15 28.10
CA LYS A 234 4.59 -6.87 29.24
C LYS A 234 5.41 -6.79 30.51
N GLU A 235 6.73 -6.94 30.42
CA GLU A 235 7.62 -6.96 31.59
C GLU A 235 8.13 -5.55 31.92
N LEU A 236 8.64 -4.83 30.92
CA LEU A 236 9.20 -3.48 31.11
C LEU A 236 8.17 -2.34 30.99
N LYS A 237 6.89 -2.68 30.77
CA LYS A 237 5.75 -1.74 30.71
C LYS A 237 5.95 -0.59 29.72
N VAL A 238 6.68 -0.83 28.63
CA VAL A 238 6.80 0.13 27.53
C VAL A 238 5.44 0.28 26.87
N PRO A 239 4.91 1.52 26.69
CA PRO A 239 3.66 1.73 25.99
C PRO A 239 3.71 1.20 24.55
N PRO A 240 2.73 0.39 24.09
CA PRO A 240 2.73 -0.17 22.73
C PRO A 240 2.92 0.88 21.62
N GLN A 241 2.29 2.05 21.78
CA GLN A 241 2.38 3.19 20.86
C GLN A 241 3.77 3.82 20.74
N HIS A 242 4.71 3.48 21.63
CA HIS A 242 6.10 3.93 21.56
C HIS A 242 6.96 3.05 20.65
N VAL A 243 6.40 1.95 20.12
CA VAL A 243 7.11 0.97 19.30
C VAL A 243 6.57 1.02 17.87
N ALA A 244 7.48 1.09 16.91
CA ALA A 244 7.17 0.93 15.49
C ALA A 244 8.04 -0.16 14.84
N ILE A 245 7.44 -0.93 13.94
CA ILE A 245 8.12 -1.86 13.02
C ILE A 245 7.99 -1.28 11.62
N LEU A 246 9.12 -0.91 11.03
CA LEU A 246 9.19 -0.30 9.70
C LEU A 246 9.78 -1.28 8.69
N PHE A 247 9.14 -1.36 7.53
CA PHE A 247 9.51 -2.26 6.44
C PHE A 247 9.49 -1.55 5.08
N ARG A 248 10.10 -2.16 4.06
CA ARG A 248 10.21 -1.56 2.73
C ARG A 248 9.04 -1.92 1.81
N THR A 249 8.49 -3.12 1.92
CA THR A 249 7.40 -3.61 1.05
C THR A 249 6.18 -4.09 1.86
N ASN A 250 5.00 -4.04 1.24
CA ASN A 250 3.72 -4.41 1.87
C ASN A 250 3.56 -5.93 2.11
N GLU A 251 4.54 -6.75 1.73
CA GLU A 251 4.53 -8.20 1.96
C GLU A 251 5.19 -8.57 3.29
N GLN A 252 6.17 -7.79 3.73
CA GLN A 252 6.91 -8.00 4.97
C GLN A 252 6.08 -7.99 6.27
N PRO A 253 5.04 -7.14 6.48
CA PRO A 253 4.35 -7.05 7.76
C PRO A 253 3.68 -8.37 8.20
N ARG A 254 3.32 -9.25 7.27
CA ARG A 254 2.46 -10.41 7.52
C ARG A 254 2.95 -11.33 8.64
N LEU A 255 4.25 -11.64 8.65
CA LEU A 255 4.85 -12.50 9.67
C LEU A 255 4.85 -11.79 11.03
N PHE A 256 5.15 -10.50 11.06
CA PHE A 256 5.08 -9.68 12.27
C PHE A 256 3.64 -9.57 12.80
N GLU A 257 2.64 -9.35 11.93
CA GLU A 257 1.22 -9.32 12.31
C GLU A 257 0.78 -10.66 12.91
N SER A 258 1.21 -11.78 12.32
CA SER A 258 0.88 -13.12 12.80
C SER A 258 1.51 -13.40 14.17
N GLU A 259 2.78 -13.03 14.35
CA GLU A 259 3.47 -13.19 15.63
C GLU A 259 2.92 -12.25 16.72
N LEU A 260 2.64 -10.98 16.41
CA LEU A 260 2.04 -10.02 17.35
C LEU A 260 0.69 -10.50 17.84
N ARG A 261 -0.13 -11.07 16.94
CA ARG A 261 -1.41 -11.70 17.29
C ARG A 261 -1.21 -12.92 18.18
N ARG A 262 -0.26 -13.80 17.84
CA ARG A 262 0.05 -14.99 18.64
C ARG A 262 0.37 -14.64 20.09
N VAL A 263 1.08 -13.53 20.33
CA VAL A 263 1.42 -13.06 21.68
C VAL A 263 0.41 -12.06 22.27
N HIS A 264 -0.71 -11.80 21.60
CA HIS A 264 -1.78 -10.89 22.04
C HIS A 264 -1.28 -9.46 22.31
N LEU A 265 -0.46 -8.91 21.40
CA LEU A 265 -0.06 -7.51 21.44
C LEU A 265 -0.90 -6.68 20.46
N PRO A 266 -1.44 -5.52 20.89
CA PRO A 266 -2.20 -4.64 20.00
C PRO A 266 -1.26 -4.00 18.98
N TYR A 267 -1.66 -4.03 17.71
CA TYR A 267 -0.90 -3.44 16.62
C TYR A 267 -1.82 -2.73 15.63
N LEU A 268 -1.23 -1.87 14.80
CA LEU A 268 -1.92 -1.16 13.73
C LEU A 268 -1.05 -1.14 12.48
N LEU A 269 -1.60 -1.60 11.36
CA LEU A 269 -1.00 -1.45 10.05
C LEU A 269 -1.39 -0.09 9.42
N VAL A 270 -0.41 0.76 9.11
CA VAL A 270 -0.62 2.08 8.48
C VAL A 270 -0.28 2.02 7.00
N GLY A 271 -1.18 2.50 6.14
CA GLY A 271 -0.95 2.66 4.71
C GLY A 271 -0.99 1.37 3.87
N GLY A 272 -1.41 0.23 4.46
CA GLY A 272 -1.63 -1.03 3.76
C GLY A 272 -3.05 -1.54 3.99
N GLN A 273 -3.60 -2.29 3.03
CA GLN A 273 -4.81 -3.07 3.30
C GLN A 273 -4.46 -4.24 4.21
N SER A 274 -5.19 -4.41 5.30
CA SER A 274 -5.09 -5.60 6.14
C SER A 274 -5.24 -6.85 5.28
N PHE A 275 -4.51 -7.92 5.58
CA PHE A 275 -4.66 -9.19 4.87
C PHE A 275 -6.13 -9.63 4.80
N PHE A 276 -6.90 -9.42 5.87
CA PHE A 276 -8.33 -9.78 5.94
C PHE A 276 -9.25 -8.88 5.13
N ASP A 277 -8.79 -7.69 4.73
CA ASP A 277 -9.56 -6.76 3.91
C ASP A 277 -9.37 -6.99 2.40
N ARG A 278 -8.39 -7.82 2.03
CA ARG A 278 -8.22 -8.24 0.64
C ARG A 278 -9.49 -8.91 0.14
N LYS A 279 -9.91 -8.53 -1.07
CA LYS A 279 -11.15 -9.01 -1.68
C LYS A 279 -11.23 -10.54 -1.65
N GLU A 280 -10.14 -11.20 -2.07
CA GLU A 280 -10.07 -12.66 -2.15
C GLU A 280 -10.24 -13.31 -0.77
N VAL A 281 -9.62 -12.76 0.26
CA VAL A 281 -9.76 -13.24 1.65
C VAL A 281 -11.18 -13.04 2.13
N ARG A 282 -11.79 -11.88 1.91
CA ARG A 282 -13.18 -11.62 2.33
C ARG A 282 -14.20 -12.50 1.61
N ASP A 283 -13.99 -12.78 0.32
CA ASP A 283 -14.85 -13.65 -0.47
C ASP A 283 -14.77 -15.08 0.09
N LEU A 284 -13.55 -15.62 0.25
CA LEU A 284 -13.34 -16.95 0.79
C LEU A 284 -13.81 -17.10 2.25
N MET A 285 -13.56 -16.11 3.11
CA MET A 285 -14.08 -16.09 4.47
C MET A 285 -15.62 -16.04 4.49
N SER A 286 -16.24 -15.39 3.51
CA SER A 286 -17.70 -15.35 3.39
C SER A 286 -18.28 -16.69 2.95
N TYR A 287 -17.57 -17.48 2.13
CA TYR A 287 -17.93 -18.88 1.89
C TYR A 287 -17.95 -19.68 3.19
N LEU A 288 -16.86 -19.62 3.95
CA LEU A 288 -16.74 -20.35 5.21
C LEU A 288 -17.83 -19.94 6.20
N LYS A 289 -18.11 -18.63 6.33
CA LYS A 289 -19.19 -18.10 7.18
C LYS A 289 -20.58 -18.57 6.72
N ALA A 290 -20.89 -18.50 5.43
CA ALA A 290 -22.18 -18.95 4.91
C ALA A 290 -22.39 -20.46 5.08
N ILE A 291 -21.32 -21.25 5.00
CA ILE A 291 -21.34 -22.70 5.25
C ILE A 291 -21.58 -23.00 6.74
N ALA A 292 -20.86 -22.32 7.63
CA ALA A 292 -21.00 -22.49 9.08
C ALA A 292 -22.34 -21.96 9.60
N HIS A 293 -22.81 -20.84 9.04
CA HIS A 293 -24.00 -20.11 9.44
C HIS A 293 -24.88 -19.79 8.21
N PRO A 294 -25.79 -20.70 7.82
CA PRO A 294 -26.68 -20.50 6.66
C PRO A 294 -27.64 -19.30 6.76
N ALA A 295 -27.71 -18.67 7.93
CA ALA A 295 -28.49 -17.47 8.18
C ALA A 295 -27.69 -16.17 7.99
N ASP A 296 -26.38 -16.24 7.70
CA ASP A 296 -25.55 -15.06 7.43
C ASP A 296 -25.84 -14.52 6.03
N GLU A 297 -26.86 -13.66 5.93
CA GLU A 297 -27.27 -13.04 4.68
C GLU A 297 -26.21 -12.09 4.11
N VAL A 298 -25.37 -11.49 4.95
CA VAL A 298 -24.32 -10.55 4.52
C VAL A 298 -23.23 -11.29 3.76
N SER A 299 -22.70 -12.37 4.36
CA SER A 299 -21.71 -13.21 3.68
C SER A 299 -22.30 -13.87 2.46
N LEU A 300 -23.56 -14.31 2.51
CA LEU A 300 -24.24 -14.91 1.37
C LEU A 300 -24.34 -13.95 0.18
N LEU A 301 -24.81 -12.73 0.39
CA LEU A 301 -24.96 -11.73 -0.67
C LEU A 301 -23.63 -11.36 -1.32
N ARG A 302 -22.54 -11.37 -0.55
CA ARG A 302 -21.19 -11.11 -1.07
C ARG A 302 -20.77 -12.16 -2.09
N ILE A 303 -21.04 -13.44 -1.82
CA ILE A 303 -20.53 -14.57 -2.61
C ILE A 303 -21.53 -15.11 -3.63
N ILE A 304 -22.80 -14.66 -3.59
CA ILE A 304 -23.90 -15.22 -4.38
C ILE A 304 -23.55 -15.29 -5.88
N ASN A 305 -22.83 -14.29 -6.39
CA ASN A 305 -22.37 -14.22 -7.79
C ASN A 305 -20.85 -14.06 -7.91
N THR A 306 -20.07 -14.50 -6.92
CA THR A 306 -18.60 -14.51 -6.96
C THR A 306 -18.08 -15.89 -6.57
N PRO A 307 -17.58 -16.71 -7.52
CA PRO A 307 -17.43 -16.45 -8.95
C PRO A 307 -18.75 -16.27 -9.73
N ALA A 308 -18.70 -15.67 -10.92
CA ALA A 308 -19.91 -15.33 -11.69
C ALA A 308 -20.76 -16.56 -12.07
N ARG A 309 -22.03 -16.59 -11.63
CA ARG A 309 -23.02 -17.67 -11.85
C ARG A 309 -24.16 -17.28 -12.79
N GLY A 310 -24.11 -16.08 -13.37
CA GLY A 310 -25.20 -15.53 -14.17
C GLY A 310 -26.36 -15.00 -13.33
N ILE A 311 -26.09 -14.62 -12.08
CA ILE A 311 -27.04 -13.97 -11.18
C ILE A 311 -26.76 -12.46 -11.24
N GLY A 312 -27.60 -11.70 -11.95
CA GLY A 312 -27.41 -10.25 -12.10
C GLY A 312 -27.90 -9.45 -10.90
N ASP A 313 -27.33 -8.27 -10.68
CA ASP A 313 -27.62 -7.40 -9.54
C ASP A 313 -29.12 -7.04 -9.42
N ALA A 314 -29.78 -6.74 -10.54
CA ALA A 314 -31.21 -6.46 -10.58
C ALA A 314 -32.08 -7.64 -10.13
N SER A 315 -31.61 -8.88 -10.30
CA SER A 315 -32.31 -10.07 -9.79
C SER A 315 -32.12 -10.21 -8.28
N VAL A 316 -30.92 -9.90 -7.77
CA VAL A 316 -30.62 -9.92 -6.33
C VAL A 316 -31.43 -8.85 -5.59
N GLU A 317 -31.50 -7.64 -6.13
CA GLU A 317 -32.30 -6.54 -5.56
C GLU A 317 -33.79 -6.91 -5.45
N LYS A 318 -34.37 -7.52 -6.48
CA LYS A 318 -35.77 -7.97 -6.45
C LYS A 318 -36.01 -9.05 -5.40
N LEU A 319 -35.11 -10.03 -5.31
CA LEU A 319 -35.19 -11.09 -4.30
C LEU A 319 -35.09 -10.52 -2.89
N LEU A 320 -34.19 -9.56 -2.65
CA LEU A 320 -34.06 -8.86 -1.37
C LEU A 320 -35.32 -8.07 -1.03
N ALA A 321 -35.86 -7.29 -1.97
CA ALA A 321 -37.08 -6.53 -1.76
C ALA A 321 -38.26 -7.45 -1.37
N ARG A 322 -38.34 -8.63 -1.99
CA ARG A 322 -39.35 -9.65 -1.67
C ARG A 322 -39.14 -10.31 -0.31
N ALA A 323 -37.90 -10.70 0.00
CA ALA A 323 -37.51 -11.27 1.29
C ALA A 323 -37.87 -10.32 2.44
N VAL A 324 -37.51 -9.04 2.31
CA VAL A 324 -37.84 -7.99 3.28
C VAL A 324 -39.35 -7.79 3.40
N LYS A 325 -40.08 -7.68 2.27
CA LYS A 325 -41.53 -7.48 2.28
C LYS A 325 -42.31 -8.63 2.92
N SER A 326 -41.79 -9.86 2.80
CA SER A 326 -42.44 -11.07 3.32
C SER A 326 -41.90 -11.52 4.68
N GLY A 327 -40.86 -10.86 5.22
CA GLY A 327 -40.21 -11.26 6.47
C GLY A 327 -39.57 -12.65 6.41
N ARG A 328 -39.14 -13.08 5.21
CA ARG A 328 -38.55 -14.41 4.95
C ARG A 328 -37.12 -14.26 4.45
N LYS A 329 -36.34 -15.35 4.52
CA LYS A 329 -34.95 -15.35 4.02
C LYS A 329 -34.92 -15.37 2.50
N ILE A 330 -33.80 -14.93 1.92
CA ILE A 330 -33.63 -14.88 0.46
C ILE A 330 -33.85 -16.24 -0.22
N TRP A 331 -33.46 -17.35 0.43
CA TRP A 331 -33.65 -18.72 -0.07
C TRP A 331 -35.13 -19.09 -0.24
N ASP A 332 -35.97 -18.63 0.68
CA ASP A 332 -37.36 -19.05 0.77
C ASP A 332 -38.23 -18.41 -0.31
N VAL A 333 -37.76 -17.30 -0.90
CA VAL A 333 -38.52 -16.50 -1.86
C VAL A 333 -38.12 -16.76 -3.32
N VAL A 334 -37.06 -17.54 -3.57
CA VAL A 334 -36.52 -17.78 -4.93
C VAL A 334 -37.55 -18.46 -5.83
N ALA A 335 -38.19 -19.53 -5.35
CA ALA A 335 -39.15 -20.31 -6.13
C ALA A 335 -40.39 -19.48 -6.52
N GLU A 336 -40.88 -18.66 -5.60
CA GLU A 336 -42.02 -17.78 -5.83
C GLU A 336 -41.67 -16.63 -6.78
N ALA A 337 -40.51 -15.99 -6.58
CA ALA A 337 -40.01 -14.94 -7.48
C ALA A 337 -39.81 -15.45 -8.91
N ALA A 338 -39.42 -16.72 -9.07
CA ALA A 338 -39.34 -17.37 -10.38
C ALA A 338 -40.72 -17.65 -10.98
N ALA A 339 -41.67 -18.13 -10.17
CA ALA A 339 -43.05 -18.40 -10.60
C ALA A 339 -43.78 -17.12 -11.06
N GLU A 340 -43.52 -16.00 -10.38
CA GLU A 340 -44.08 -14.68 -10.70
C GLU A 340 -43.29 -13.91 -11.78
N LYS A 341 -42.24 -14.53 -12.34
CA LYS A 341 -41.37 -13.96 -13.40
C LYS A 341 -40.64 -12.68 -12.99
N GLU A 342 -40.43 -12.47 -11.69
CA GLU A 342 -39.61 -11.36 -11.17
C GLU A 342 -38.13 -11.59 -11.50
N ILE A 343 -37.72 -12.87 -11.46
CA ILE A 343 -36.41 -13.36 -11.90
C ILE A 343 -36.56 -14.41 -13.00
N THR A 344 -35.48 -14.67 -13.75
CA THR A 344 -35.49 -15.71 -14.79
C THR A 344 -35.38 -17.11 -14.18
N ALA A 345 -35.94 -18.12 -14.85
CA ALA A 345 -35.78 -19.52 -14.46
C ALA A 345 -34.30 -19.93 -14.36
N LYS A 346 -33.45 -19.41 -15.26
CA LYS A 346 -31.99 -19.62 -15.22
C LYS A 346 -31.36 -19.09 -13.93
N THR A 347 -31.76 -17.89 -13.50
CA THR A 347 -31.30 -17.30 -12.24
C THR A 347 -31.75 -18.12 -11.04
N ALA A 348 -33.00 -18.59 -11.02
CA ALA A 348 -33.52 -19.44 -9.96
C ALA A 348 -32.75 -20.77 -9.85
N THR A 349 -32.48 -21.42 -10.98
CA THR A 349 -31.64 -22.64 -11.03
C THR A 349 -30.23 -22.37 -10.52
N ALA A 350 -29.59 -21.26 -10.93
CA ALA A 350 -28.25 -20.92 -10.47
C ALA A 350 -28.17 -20.72 -8.94
N ILE A 351 -29.18 -20.07 -8.36
CA ILE A 351 -29.26 -19.88 -6.90
C ILE A 351 -29.48 -21.23 -6.18
N GLU A 352 -30.33 -22.10 -6.73
CA GLU A 352 -30.58 -23.42 -6.13
C GLU A 352 -29.34 -24.33 -6.20
N THR A 353 -28.62 -24.35 -7.33
CA THR A 353 -27.32 -25.05 -7.43
C THR A 353 -26.32 -24.51 -6.42
N PHE A 354 -26.30 -23.19 -6.21
CA PHE A 354 -25.43 -22.57 -5.22
C PHE A 354 -25.81 -22.96 -3.79
N ARG A 355 -27.11 -23.03 -3.48
CA ARG A 355 -27.62 -23.52 -2.18
C ARG A 355 -27.15 -24.95 -1.90
N GLN A 356 -27.27 -25.83 -2.90
CA GLN A 356 -26.87 -27.23 -2.80
C GLN A 356 -25.36 -27.38 -2.55
N LEU A 357 -24.54 -26.56 -3.20
CA LEU A 357 -23.09 -26.51 -2.95
C LEU A 357 -22.78 -26.16 -1.48
N LEU A 358 -23.41 -25.12 -0.93
CA LEU A 358 -23.18 -24.73 0.47
C LEU A 358 -23.62 -25.82 1.45
N ASP A 359 -24.77 -26.46 1.20
CA ASP A 359 -25.26 -27.58 2.01
C ASP A 359 -24.30 -28.78 1.94
N GLU A 360 -23.78 -29.12 0.76
CA GLU A 360 -22.80 -30.20 0.59
C GLU A 360 -21.53 -29.94 1.40
N TYR A 361 -20.94 -28.75 1.28
CA TYR A 361 -19.71 -28.42 2.00
C TYR A 361 -19.94 -28.30 3.50
N ARG A 362 -21.13 -27.88 3.96
CA ARG A 362 -21.49 -27.96 5.38
C ARG A 362 -21.40 -29.38 5.92
N HIS A 363 -21.85 -30.37 5.15
CA HIS A 363 -21.71 -31.77 5.52
C HIS A 363 -20.26 -32.25 5.50
N ARG A 364 -19.46 -31.84 4.50
CA ARG A 364 -18.03 -32.19 4.41
C ARG A 364 -17.21 -31.63 5.59
N PHE A 365 -17.39 -30.36 5.93
CA PHE A 365 -16.73 -29.73 7.08
C PHE A 365 -17.16 -30.32 8.43
N SER A 366 -18.34 -30.93 8.51
CA SER A 366 -18.85 -31.57 9.72
C SER A 366 -18.52 -33.07 9.82
N ALA A 367 -17.91 -33.65 8.79
CA ALA A 367 -17.62 -35.08 8.76
C ALA A 367 -16.48 -35.44 9.73
N LYS A 368 -16.65 -36.54 10.48
CA LYS A 368 -15.64 -36.99 11.44
C LYS A 368 -14.33 -37.35 10.72
N GLY A 369 -13.24 -36.71 11.14
CA GLY A 369 -11.90 -36.93 10.57
C GLY A 369 -11.64 -36.22 9.24
N ALA A 370 -12.56 -35.34 8.80
CA ALA A 370 -12.29 -34.46 7.67
C ALA A 370 -11.18 -33.46 8.03
N SER A 371 -10.25 -33.23 7.11
CA SER A 371 -9.31 -32.13 7.24
C SER A 371 -9.98 -30.83 6.80
N LEU A 372 -9.92 -29.80 7.64
CA LEU A 372 -10.46 -28.48 7.33
C LEU A 372 -9.74 -27.88 6.14
N ALA A 373 -8.40 -27.97 6.12
CA ALA A 373 -7.57 -27.43 5.04
C ALA A 373 -7.86 -28.10 3.70
N SER A 374 -7.89 -29.44 3.63
CA SER A 374 -8.15 -30.14 2.37
C SER A 374 -9.58 -29.96 1.86
N THR A 375 -10.55 -29.87 2.77
CA THR A 375 -11.95 -29.58 2.42
C THR A 375 -12.07 -28.17 1.83
N PHE A 376 -11.34 -27.20 2.37
CA PHE A 376 -11.32 -25.85 1.88
C PHE A 376 -10.59 -25.69 0.53
N GLU A 377 -9.46 -26.38 0.34
CA GLU A 377 -8.80 -26.50 -0.98
C GLU A 377 -9.78 -27.04 -2.04
N THR A 378 -10.47 -28.15 -1.72
CA THR A 378 -11.45 -28.74 -2.63
C THR A 378 -12.61 -27.77 -2.93
N LEU A 379 -13.05 -26.97 -1.94
CA LEU A 379 -14.07 -25.95 -2.16
C LEU A 379 -13.62 -24.91 -3.16
N ILE A 380 -12.40 -24.39 -3.01
CA ILE A 380 -11.80 -23.38 -3.88
C ILE A 380 -11.73 -23.88 -5.33
N ASP A 381 -11.35 -25.15 -5.51
CA ASP A 381 -11.30 -25.80 -6.82
C ASP A 381 -12.69 -25.96 -7.43
N VAL A 382 -13.68 -26.42 -6.65
CA VAL A 382 -15.05 -26.65 -7.12
C VAL A 382 -15.77 -25.36 -7.48
N ILE A 383 -15.54 -24.27 -6.74
CA ILE A 383 -16.07 -22.95 -7.12
C ILE A 383 -15.32 -22.32 -8.28
N ASP A 384 -14.17 -22.89 -8.67
CA ASP A 384 -13.31 -22.40 -9.73
C ASP A 384 -12.92 -20.92 -9.50
N TYR A 385 -12.43 -20.64 -8.30
CA TYR A 385 -12.05 -19.28 -7.91
C TYR A 385 -10.87 -18.76 -8.73
N GLU A 386 -10.00 -19.66 -9.21
CA GLU A 386 -8.91 -19.31 -10.14
C GLU A 386 -9.42 -18.67 -11.43
N SER A 387 -10.51 -19.19 -12.01
CA SER A 387 -11.13 -18.55 -13.17
C SER A 387 -11.71 -17.18 -12.86
N GLU A 388 -12.17 -16.93 -11.63
CA GLU A 388 -12.59 -15.59 -11.19
C GLU A 388 -11.40 -14.63 -11.10
N ILE A 389 -10.27 -15.09 -10.57
CA ILE A 389 -9.01 -14.34 -10.60
C ILE A 389 -8.59 -14.06 -12.05
N ALA A 390 -8.61 -15.05 -12.93
CA ALA A 390 -8.20 -14.88 -14.33
C ALA A 390 -9.13 -13.92 -15.11
N LYS A 391 -10.42 -13.87 -14.76
CA LYS A 391 -11.38 -12.91 -15.33
C LYS A 391 -11.11 -11.48 -14.86
N GLN A 392 -10.83 -11.31 -13.56
CA GLN A 392 -10.63 -9.99 -12.95
C GLN A 392 -9.24 -9.42 -13.23
N TYR A 393 -8.23 -10.29 -13.29
CA TYR A 393 -6.82 -9.93 -13.43
C TYR A 393 -6.27 -10.59 -14.69
N LYS A 394 -5.88 -9.77 -15.67
CA LYS A 394 -5.35 -10.26 -16.95
C LYS A 394 -3.87 -10.64 -16.91
N GLU A 395 -3.16 -10.18 -15.87
CA GLU A 395 -1.71 -10.34 -15.78
C GLU A 395 -1.31 -11.54 -14.95
N VAL A 396 -0.45 -12.39 -15.49
CA VAL A 396 0.02 -13.61 -14.81
C VAL A 396 0.64 -13.30 -13.44
N HIS A 397 1.41 -12.22 -13.30
CA HIS A 397 2.00 -11.89 -12.00
C HIS A 397 0.96 -11.46 -10.95
N GLN A 398 -0.11 -10.78 -11.37
CA GLN A 398 -1.20 -10.40 -10.47
C GLN A 398 -2.03 -11.63 -10.11
N GLN A 399 -2.31 -12.49 -11.08
CA GLN A 399 -2.97 -13.78 -10.86
C GLN A 399 -2.17 -14.60 -9.84
N LEU A 400 -0.86 -14.78 -10.05
CA LEU A 400 0.03 -15.47 -9.11
C LEU A 400 0.04 -14.83 -7.71
N ALA A 401 0.04 -13.50 -7.62
CA ALA A 401 -0.04 -12.81 -6.34
C ALA A 401 -1.37 -13.06 -5.62
N ARG A 402 -2.50 -13.12 -6.35
CA ARG A 402 -3.82 -13.46 -5.78
C ARG A 402 -3.95 -14.93 -5.43
N SER A 403 -3.46 -15.83 -6.28
CA SER A 403 -3.37 -17.26 -5.96
C SER A 403 -2.53 -17.50 -4.71
N GLY A 404 -1.42 -16.77 -4.55
CA GLY A 404 -0.62 -16.80 -3.32
C GLY A 404 -1.42 -16.37 -2.08
N VAL A 405 -2.34 -15.40 -2.19
CA VAL A 405 -3.25 -15.03 -1.09
C VAL A 405 -4.23 -16.16 -0.75
N ILE A 406 -4.71 -16.89 -1.76
CA ILE A 406 -5.60 -18.04 -1.56
C ILE A 406 -4.86 -19.20 -0.86
N GLU A 407 -3.65 -19.52 -1.33
CA GLU A 407 -2.77 -20.50 -0.69
C GLU A 407 -2.47 -20.14 0.78
N GLU A 408 -2.38 -18.84 1.07
CA GLU A 408 -2.17 -18.32 2.41
C GLU A 408 -3.40 -18.54 3.32
N CYS A 409 -4.62 -18.32 2.81
CA CYS A 409 -5.85 -18.67 3.55
C CYS A 409 -5.91 -20.15 3.90
N VAL A 410 -5.53 -21.01 2.95
CA VAL A 410 -5.46 -22.46 3.15
C VAL A 410 -4.39 -22.81 4.18
N THR A 411 -3.23 -22.18 4.10
CA THR A 411 -2.12 -22.37 5.04
C THR A 411 -2.51 -21.95 6.45
N ALA A 412 -3.22 -20.84 6.62
CA ALA A 412 -3.74 -20.41 7.91
C ALA A 412 -4.69 -21.46 8.54
N LEU A 413 -5.59 -22.02 7.73
CA LEU A 413 -6.51 -23.08 8.18
C LEU A 413 -5.75 -24.37 8.55
N ARG A 414 -4.70 -24.71 7.79
CA ARG A 414 -3.81 -25.86 8.06
C ARG A 414 -3.03 -25.68 9.38
N GLN A 415 -2.50 -24.49 9.62
CA GLN A 415 -1.80 -24.16 10.87
C GLN A 415 -2.75 -24.20 12.08
N TYR A 416 -3.97 -23.68 11.93
CA TYR A 416 -5.01 -23.81 12.95
C TYR A 416 -5.31 -25.28 13.24
N GLU A 417 -5.51 -26.09 12.19
CA GLU A 417 -5.82 -27.52 12.31
C GLU A 417 -4.72 -28.32 13.03
N GLN A 418 -3.44 -28.00 12.79
CA GLN A 418 -2.32 -28.66 13.49
C GLN A 418 -2.21 -28.30 14.97
N ARG A 419 -2.66 -27.09 15.35
CA ARG A 419 -2.58 -26.59 16.73
C ARG A 419 -3.80 -26.98 17.56
N ALA A 420 -4.99 -27.04 16.97
CA ALA A 420 -6.24 -27.27 17.69
C ALA A 420 -6.39 -28.75 18.08
N ALA A 421 -6.69 -29.02 19.35
CA ALA A 421 -6.91 -30.38 19.83
C ALA A 421 -8.17 -31.03 19.23
N ARG A 422 -9.17 -30.22 18.87
CA ARG A 422 -10.39 -30.62 18.17
C ARG A 422 -10.75 -29.55 17.13
N PRO A 423 -10.11 -29.57 15.94
CA PRO A 423 -10.34 -28.54 14.93
C PRO A 423 -11.81 -28.48 14.53
N SER A 424 -12.39 -27.28 14.50
CA SER A 424 -13.72 -27.06 13.96
C SER A 424 -13.79 -25.77 13.14
N LEU A 425 -14.65 -25.76 12.11
CA LEU A 425 -14.82 -24.58 11.27
C LEU A 425 -15.36 -23.37 12.07
N ILE A 426 -16.25 -23.62 13.03
CA ILE A 426 -16.84 -22.57 13.86
C ILE A 426 -15.77 -21.91 14.74
N GLU A 427 -14.97 -22.71 15.46
CA GLU A 427 -13.89 -22.17 16.30
C GLU A 427 -12.82 -21.45 15.47
N PHE A 428 -12.50 -21.94 14.27
CA PHE A 428 -11.62 -21.22 13.34
C PHE A 428 -12.19 -19.85 12.96
N LEU A 429 -13.48 -19.78 12.65
CA LEU A 429 -14.13 -18.52 12.28
C LEU A 429 -14.24 -17.56 13.47
N GLU A 430 -14.46 -18.07 14.68
CA GLU A 430 -14.45 -17.27 15.91
C GLU A 430 -13.05 -16.72 16.20
N GLU A 431 -12.01 -17.56 16.12
CA GLU A 431 -10.62 -17.11 16.28
C GLU A 431 -10.25 -16.09 15.19
N THR A 432 -10.66 -16.31 13.95
CA THR A 432 -10.40 -15.38 12.85
C THR A 432 -11.18 -14.07 12.99
N ALA A 433 -12.42 -14.10 13.51
CA ALA A 433 -13.24 -12.92 13.74
C ALA A 433 -12.74 -12.08 14.93
N LEU A 434 -12.32 -12.74 16.01
CA LEU A 434 -11.65 -12.09 17.15
C LEU A 434 -10.33 -11.44 16.71
N ASN A 435 -9.63 -12.05 15.77
CA ASN A 435 -8.37 -11.56 15.20
C ASN A 435 -8.56 -10.60 14.00
N GLY A 436 -9.79 -10.37 13.54
CA GLY A 436 -10.12 -9.64 12.29
C GLY A 436 -10.99 -8.39 12.52
N ASN A 437 -11.23 -7.99 13.77
CA ASN A 437 -12.00 -6.79 14.11
C ASN A 437 -11.19 -5.48 14.07
N ASP A 438 -9.96 -5.51 13.55
CA ASP A 438 -9.14 -4.31 13.38
C ASP A 438 -9.47 -3.65 12.04
N ARG A 439 -10.31 -2.61 12.11
CA ARG A 439 -10.69 -1.75 10.98
C ARG A 439 -9.45 -1.10 10.36
N GLU A 440 -9.42 -0.99 9.02
CA GLU A 440 -8.66 0.05 8.35
C GLU A 440 -9.11 1.41 8.88
N PHE A 441 -8.18 2.18 9.43
CA PHE A 441 -8.40 3.56 9.82
C PHE A 441 -7.45 4.44 9.00
N GLY A 442 -7.98 5.55 8.47
CA GLY A 442 -7.18 6.50 7.71
C GLY A 442 -6.04 7.10 8.54
N GLU A 443 -5.08 7.74 7.87
CA GLU A 443 -3.88 8.35 8.46
C GLU A 443 -4.18 9.38 9.59
N ASN A 444 -5.45 9.79 9.79
CA ASN A 444 -5.89 10.88 10.66
C ASN A 444 -6.93 10.51 11.73
N GLU A 445 -7.21 9.23 12.00
CA GLU A 445 -8.14 8.86 13.10
C GLU A 445 -7.39 8.73 14.45
N GLU A 446 -7.86 9.48 15.46
CA GLU A 446 -7.38 9.35 16.84
C GLU A 446 -7.80 8.00 17.42
N PHE A 447 -6.83 7.15 17.73
CA PHE A 447 -7.05 5.81 18.29
C PHE A 447 -7.47 5.90 19.76
N GLU A 448 -8.54 5.21 20.15
CA GLU A 448 -8.89 5.03 21.56
C GLU A 448 -7.95 4.05 22.29
N GLN A 449 -7.14 3.25 21.59
CA GLN A 449 -6.24 2.26 22.21
C GLN A 449 -4.76 2.37 21.80
N PRO A 450 -3.82 2.23 22.77
CA PRO A 450 -2.38 2.23 22.52
C PRO A 450 -1.94 0.95 21.76
N ALA A 451 -1.41 1.10 20.55
CA ALA A 451 -1.01 -0.02 19.69
C ALA A 451 0.37 0.17 19.04
N ILE A 452 1.09 -0.94 18.80
CA ILE A 452 2.36 -0.98 18.05
C ILE A 452 2.08 -0.58 16.59
N LYS A 453 2.91 0.28 16.01
CA LYS A 453 2.70 0.72 14.63
C LYS A 453 3.50 -0.14 13.64
N LEU A 454 2.84 -0.69 12.64
CA LEU A 454 3.44 -1.37 11.49
C LEU A 454 3.24 -0.48 10.28
N MET A 455 4.32 -0.08 9.61
CA MET A 455 4.19 0.82 8.46
C MET A 455 5.36 0.70 7.50
N THR A 456 5.14 1.14 6.27
CA THR A 456 6.25 1.26 5.31
C THR A 456 7.19 2.40 5.72
N LEU A 457 8.46 2.32 5.32
CA LEU A 457 9.43 3.40 5.48
C LEU A 457 8.92 4.74 4.90
N HIS A 458 8.16 4.69 3.81
CA HIS A 458 7.56 5.89 3.19
C HIS A 458 6.48 6.50 4.08
N SER A 459 5.58 5.67 4.62
CA SER A 459 4.50 6.12 5.50
C SER A 459 5.00 6.62 6.86
N ALA A 460 6.24 6.27 7.24
CA ALA A 460 6.85 6.73 8.48
C ALA A 460 7.39 8.17 8.41
N LYS A 461 7.46 8.76 7.20
CA LYS A 461 7.95 10.13 7.04
C LYS A 461 7.12 11.12 7.85
N GLY A 462 7.80 12.06 8.53
CA GLY A 462 7.16 13.02 9.43
C GLY A 462 6.83 12.47 10.83
N LEU A 463 6.82 11.14 11.02
CA LEU A 463 6.56 10.50 12.32
C LEU A 463 7.84 10.29 13.14
N GLU A 464 7.70 9.95 14.41
CA GLU A 464 8.81 9.67 15.32
C GLU A 464 8.38 8.75 16.47
N PHE A 465 9.23 7.79 16.83
CA PHE A 465 8.93 6.78 17.84
C PHE A 465 10.11 6.60 18.80
N PRO A 466 9.88 6.44 20.11
CA PRO A 466 10.92 6.08 21.08
C PRO A 466 11.73 4.85 20.67
N ARG A 467 11.07 3.81 20.14
CA ARG A 467 11.70 2.55 19.72
C ARG A 467 11.28 2.20 18.30
N VAL A 468 12.26 1.93 17.44
CA VAL A 468 12.03 1.52 16.05
C VAL A 468 12.77 0.23 15.74
N TYR A 469 12.05 -0.70 15.11
CA TYR A 469 12.59 -1.90 14.48
C TYR A 469 12.56 -1.72 12.97
N LEU A 470 13.71 -1.72 12.31
CA LEU A 470 13.81 -1.71 10.85
C LEU A 470 14.09 -3.13 10.36
N VAL A 471 13.12 -3.74 9.69
CA VAL A 471 13.15 -5.18 9.36
C VAL A 471 13.43 -5.43 7.88
N GLY A 472 14.05 -6.58 7.58
CA GLY A 472 14.42 -6.97 6.22
C GLY A 472 15.41 -6.04 5.53
N TRP A 473 16.49 -5.66 6.22
CA TRP A 473 17.61 -4.89 5.66
C TRP A 473 18.51 -5.76 4.80
N GLU A 474 18.02 -6.09 3.62
CA GLU A 474 18.59 -7.07 2.69
C GLU A 474 18.69 -6.50 1.28
N GLU A 475 19.71 -6.91 0.52
CA GLU A 475 19.81 -6.61 -0.92
C GLU A 475 18.58 -7.17 -1.66
N GLY A 476 17.99 -6.34 -2.53
CA GLY A 476 16.77 -6.67 -3.26
C GLY A 476 15.48 -6.32 -2.49
N LEU A 477 15.55 -6.09 -1.17
CA LEU A 477 14.48 -5.47 -0.39
C LEU A 477 14.78 -4.00 -0.13
N LEU A 478 15.88 -3.68 0.56
CA LEU A 478 16.36 -2.32 0.83
C LEU A 478 17.90 -2.29 0.69
N PRO A 479 18.45 -1.84 -0.45
CA PRO A 479 17.75 -1.25 -1.58
C PRO A 479 16.88 -2.25 -2.35
N HIS A 480 15.74 -1.78 -2.85
CA HIS A 480 14.83 -2.59 -3.65
C HIS A 480 15.47 -3.04 -4.98
N GLN A 481 15.18 -4.27 -5.42
CA GLN A 481 15.82 -4.88 -6.61
C GLN A 481 15.76 -3.99 -7.85
N ARG A 482 14.62 -3.34 -8.12
CA ARG A 482 14.48 -2.41 -9.26
C ARG A 482 15.46 -1.25 -9.21
N SER A 483 15.78 -0.75 -8.01
CA SER A 483 16.74 0.36 -7.85
C SER A 483 18.18 -0.11 -8.00
N ILE A 484 18.44 -1.40 -7.78
CA ILE A 484 19.75 -2.02 -8.02
C ILE A 484 19.96 -2.27 -9.52
N ASP A 485 18.91 -2.71 -10.19
CA ASP A 485 18.90 -3.01 -11.63
C ASP A 485 18.86 -1.74 -12.51
N ASP A 486 18.59 -0.58 -11.90
CA ASP A 486 18.63 0.71 -12.58
C ASP A 486 20.09 1.13 -12.79
N ASP A 487 20.46 1.40 -14.04
CA ASP A 487 21.81 1.86 -14.40
C ASP A 487 22.13 3.26 -13.84
N SER A 488 21.13 4.00 -13.35
CA SER A 488 21.31 5.28 -12.69
C SER A 488 21.73 5.13 -11.24
N SER A 489 22.88 5.74 -10.89
CA SER A 489 23.32 5.91 -9.50
C SER A 489 22.28 6.57 -8.59
N THR A 490 21.35 7.36 -9.14
CA THR A 490 20.35 8.11 -8.36
C THR A 490 19.30 7.22 -7.71
N ALA A 491 18.99 6.05 -8.28
CA ALA A 491 17.96 5.16 -7.76
C ALA A 491 18.38 4.53 -6.41
N VAL A 492 19.64 4.13 -6.29
CA VAL A 492 20.21 3.66 -5.03
C VAL A 492 20.31 4.78 -4.01
N GLU A 493 20.63 6.01 -4.44
CA GLU A 493 20.65 7.18 -3.55
C GLU A 493 19.27 7.50 -2.96
N GLU A 494 18.19 7.30 -3.72
CA GLU A 494 16.82 7.44 -3.22
C GLU A 494 16.49 6.37 -2.17
N GLU A 495 16.83 5.10 -2.41
CA GLU A 495 16.68 4.04 -1.40
C GLU A 495 17.54 4.32 -0.15
N ARG A 496 18.68 4.99 -0.31
CA ARG A 496 19.53 5.42 0.80
C ARG A 496 18.89 6.55 1.61
N ARG A 497 18.24 7.53 0.95
CA ARG A 497 17.41 8.55 1.64
C ARG A 497 16.26 7.89 2.39
N LEU A 498 15.64 6.86 1.81
CA LEU A 498 14.57 6.10 2.47
C LEU A 498 15.07 5.38 3.73
N ALA A 499 16.24 4.74 3.66
CA ALA A 499 16.89 4.13 4.81
C ALA A 499 17.26 5.19 5.88
N TYR A 500 17.79 6.34 5.47
CA TYR A 500 18.06 7.49 6.35
C TYR A 500 16.79 8.00 7.06
N VAL A 501 15.68 8.14 6.34
CA VAL A 501 14.38 8.50 6.93
C VAL A 501 13.99 7.48 7.99
N GLY A 502 14.09 6.18 7.69
CA GLY A 502 13.81 5.09 8.65
C GLY A 502 14.62 5.18 9.94
N ILE A 503 15.94 5.34 9.83
CA ILE A 503 16.85 5.50 10.98
C ILE A 503 16.44 6.71 11.83
N THR A 504 16.18 7.84 11.19
CA THR A 504 15.85 9.10 11.88
C THR A 504 14.43 9.16 12.45
N ARG A 505 13.63 8.09 12.31
CA ARG A 505 12.34 7.96 13.02
C ARG A 505 12.52 7.53 14.47
N ALA A 506 13.64 6.88 14.80
CA ALA A 506 13.95 6.45 16.16
C ALA A 506 14.39 7.64 17.03
N LYS A 507 13.81 7.78 18.23
CA LYS A 507 14.28 8.74 19.23
C LYS A 507 15.39 8.13 20.09
N ASP A 508 15.11 7.00 20.72
CA ASP A 508 15.93 6.48 21.83
C ASP A 508 16.58 5.13 21.50
N HIS A 509 15.87 4.24 20.79
CA HIS A 509 16.34 2.90 20.46
C HIS A 509 16.06 2.53 19.00
N LEU A 510 17.08 1.98 18.35
CA LEU A 510 17.02 1.50 16.98
C LEU A 510 17.58 0.07 16.91
N THR A 511 16.75 -0.85 16.40
CA THR A 511 17.16 -2.21 16.07
C THR A 511 16.95 -2.43 14.58
N ILE A 512 17.97 -2.95 13.91
CA ILE A 512 17.94 -3.31 12.48
C ILE A 512 18.06 -4.83 12.37
N SER A 513 17.20 -5.47 11.59
CA SER A 513 17.24 -6.92 11.37
C SER A 513 17.32 -7.29 9.89
N HIS A 514 17.92 -8.44 9.62
CA HIS A 514 17.97 -9.06 8.30
C HIS A 514 17.93 -10.58 8.42
N ALA A 515 17.36 -11.23 7.42
CA ALA A 515 17.33 -12.69 7.29
C ALA A 515 18.37 -13.18 6.26
N LEU A 516 18.98 -14.34 6.51
CA LEU A 516 19.90 -15.00 5.57
C LEU A 516 19.15 -15.78 4.48
N THR A 517 17.89 -16.14 4.74
CA THR A 517 17.01 -16.80 3.76
C THR A 517 15.57 -16.30 3.85
N ARG A 518 14.86 -16.24 2.72
CA ARG A 518 13.44 -15.87 2.64
C ARG A 518 12.64 -16.76 1.70
N LEU A 519 11.36 -16.95 1.98
CA LEU A 519 10.45 -17.65 1.08
C LEU A 519 9.98 -16.68 -0.02
N LYS A 520 10.40 -16.92 -1.26
CA LYS A 520 9.90 -16.18 -2.43
C LYS A 520 9.24 -17.16 -3.40
N TRP A 521 7.95 -16.94 -3.66
CA TRP A 521 7.13 -17.79 -4.54
C TRP A 521 7.19 -19.29 -4.15
N GLY A 522 7.01 -19.57 -2.85
CA GLY A 522 7.00 -20.94 -2.31
C GLY A 522 8.37 -21.63 -2.24
N LYS A 523 9.47 -20.95 -2.60
CA LYS A 523 10.84 -21.51 -2.52
C LYS A 523 11.72 -20.66 -1.61
N ARG A 524 12.48 -21.32 -0.74
CA ARG A 524 13.52 -20.64 0.05
C ARG A 524 14.63 -20.18 -0.89
N ARG A 525 14.95 -18.88 -0.82
CA ARG A 525 16.07 -18.27 -1.54
C ARG A 525 17.02 -17.65 -0.52
N GLU A 526 18.30 -17.68 -0.85
CA GLU A 526 19.32 -16.95 -0.11
C GLU A 526 19.03 -15.44 -0.19
N SER A 527 19.28 -14.75 0.91
CA SER A 527 19.19 -13.30 1.01
C SER A 527 20.49 -12.74 1.55
N HIS A 528 20.94 -11.63 1.00
CA HIS A 528 22.21 -11.01 1.38
C HIS A 528 21.95 -9.74 2.22
N PRO A 529 22.77 -9.48 3.25
CA PRO A 529 22.65 -8.25 4.03
C PRO A 529 22.78 -7.00 3.15
N SER A 530 21.97 -5.98 3.44
CA SER A 530 21.99 -4.71 2.69
C SER A 530 23.38 -4.06 2.69
N ARG A 531 23.80 -3.50 1.56
CA ARG A 531 24.99 -2.62 1.48
C ARG A 531 24.95 -1.47 2.47
N PHE A 532 23.76 -0.98 2.82
CA PHE A 532 23.61 0.12 3.78
C PHE A 532 24.13 -0.23 5.17
N LEU A 533 24.11 -1.51 5.57
CA LEU A 533 24.73 -1.97 6.83
C LEU A 533 26.25 -1.74 6.83
N ARG A 534 26.92 -1.94 5.69
CA ARG A 534 28.36 -1.69 5.54
C ARG A 534 28.68 -0.20 5.50
N GLU A 535 27.86 0.58 4.81
CA GLU A 535 28.01 2.05 4.70
C GLU A 535 27.88 2.74 6.08
N MET A 536 27.13 2.16 7.00
CA MET A 536 26.96 2.63 8.39
C MET A 536 28.06 2.20 9.36
N HIS A 537 29.07 1.43 8.90
CA HIS A 537 30.19 0.93 9.73
C HIS A 537 29.77 0.24 11.05
N ILE A 538 28.59 -0.36 11.12
CA ILE A 538 28.12 -1.04 12.33
C ILE A 538 28.69 -2.46 12.36
N PRO A 539 29.34 -2.90 13.47
CA PRO A 539 29.70 -4.30 13.64
C PRO A 539 28.43 -5.15 13.71
N ILE A 540 28.30 -6.14 12.83
CA ILE A 540 27.19 -7.09 12.85
C ILE A 540 27.40 -8.04 14.03
N GLU A 541 26.40 -8.20 14.90
CA GLU A 541 26.45 -9.20 15.97
C GLU A 541 26.58 -10.59 15.32
N HIS A 542 27.75 -11.23 15.44
CA HIS A 542 27.92 -12.63 15.05
C HIS A 542 27.21 -13.52 16.08
N GLU A 543 26.44 -14.51 15.60
CA GLU A 543 25.76 -15.49 16.47
C GLU A 543 26.75 -16.03 17.51
N ALA A 544 26.37 -15.93 18.79
CA ALA A 544 26.89 -16.86 19.78
C ALA A 544 26.38 -18.25 19.36
N THR A 545 27.29 -19.05 18.81
CA THR A 545 27.11 -20.48 18.47
C THR A 545 26.42 -21.27 19.56
#